data_AF-A0A967H2C7-F1
#
_entry.id   AF-A0A967H2C7-F1
#
_cell.length_a   1.000
_cell.length_b   1.000
_cell.length_c   1.000
_cell.angle_alpha   90.00
_cell.angle_beta   90.00
_cell.angle_gamma   90.00
#
_symmetry.space_group_name_H-M   'P 1'
#
loop_
_entity.id
_entity.type
_entity.pdbx_description
1 polymer ?
#
loop_
_entity_poly.entity_id
_entity_poly.type
_entity_poly.pdbx_seq_one_letter_code
_entity_poly.pdbx_strand_id
1 'polypeptide(L)' 'MPGTADVNTCSGCHDGVFAKWQGTPSKHGQVSCVMCHQQHGQIPDCRECHAEPHNKKQLEMFPNCLTCHIDVHDLPVKKK' A
#
# COMPACT_ATOMS: atom_id res chain seq x y z
N MET A 1 7.94 3.81 24.92
CA MET A 1 7.66 2.66 24.04
C MET A 1 6.66 3.11 23.00
N PRO A 2 7.01 3.21 21.70
CA PRO A 2 6.17 3.89 20.74
C PRO A 2 5.10 2.95 20.17
N GLY A 3 3.83 3.31 20.42
CA GLY A 3 2.74 3.17 19.45
C GLY A 3 2.10 1.80 19.26
N THR A 4 1.34 1.31 20.25
CA THR A 4 0.33 0.26 20.05
C THR A 4 -0.96 0.83 19.47
N ALA A 5 -0.89 1.63 18.40
CA ALA A 5 -2.09 1.98 17.65
C ALA A 5 -2.54 0.70 16.94
N ASP A 6 -3.55 0.04 17.51
CA ASP A 6 -4.15 -1.17 16.97
C ASP A 6 -4.60 -0.89 15.53
N VAL A 7 -4.23 -1.79 14.61
CA VAL A 7 -4.61 -1.76 13.19
C VAL A 7 -6.13 -1.65 13.02
N ASN A 8 -6.90 -2.11 14.02
CA ASN A 8 -8.36 -2.00 14.10
C ASN A 8 -8.88 -0.56 14.28
N THR A 9 -8.03 0.40 14.68
CA THR A 9 -8.47 1.81 14.80
C THR A 9 -8.88 2.38 13.44
N CYS A 10 -8.20 1.98 12.38
CA CYS A 10 -8.46 2.43 11.02
C CYS A 10 -9.79 1.86 10.48
N SER A 11 -10.12 0.62 10.82
CA SER A 11 -11.33 -0.05 10.32
C SER A 11 -12.62 0.58 10.86
N GLY A 12 -12.56 1.34 11.96
CA GLY A 12 -13.71 2.08 12.47
C GLY A 12 -14.29 3.09 11.47
N CYS A 13 -13.47 3.65 10.59
CA CYS A 13 -13.89 4.58 9.53
C CYS A 13 -13.62 4.06 8.11
N HIS A 14 -12.71 3.09 7.95
CA HIS A 14 -12.26 2.55 6.66
C HIS A 14 -12.47 1.03 6.56
N ASP A 15 -13.64 0.54 6.97
CA ASP A 15 -14.00 -0.88 6.99
C ASP A 15 -13.80 -1.58 5.64
N GLY A 16 -14.23 -0.96 4.53
CA GLY A 16 -14.08 -1.52 3.19
C GLY A 16 -12.63 -1.64 2.74
N VAL A 17 -11.78 -0.67 3.10
CA VAL A 17 -10.34 -0.71 2.80
C VAL A 17 -9.65 -1.76 3.67
N PHE A 18 -10.01 -1.82 4.95
CA PHE A 18 -9.49 -2.80 5.88
C PHE A 18 -9.81 -4.23 5.43
N ALA A 19 -11.04 -4.49 4.97
CA ALA A 19 -11.43 -5.80 4.45
C ALA A 19 -10.62 -6.21 3.21
N LYS A 20 -10.33 -5.28 2.29
CA LYS A 20 -9.44 -5.53 1.15
C LYS A 20 -8.02 -5.85 1.58
N TRP A 21 -7.44 -5.02 2.44
CA TRP A 21 -6.09 -5.21 2.97
C TRP A 21 -5.95 -6.54 3.74
N GLN A 22 -6.96 -6.90 4.53
CA GLN A 22 -6.96 -8.15 5.28
C GLN A 22 -7.07 -9.37 4.36
N GLY A 23 -7.80 -9.25 3.25
CA GLY A 23 -8.00 -10.31 2.27
C GLY A 23 -6.95 -10.38 1.16
N THR A 24 -6.05 -9.41 1.05
CA THR A 24 -5.13 -9.34 -0.09
C THR A 24 -4.12 -10.49 -0.06
N PRO A 25 -3.88 -11.16 -1.21
CA PRO A 25 -2.78 -12.12 -1.33
C PRO A 25 -1.41 -11.44 -1.50
N SER A 26 -1.36 -10.11 -1.58
CA SER A 26 -0.12 -9.35 -1.77
C SER A 26 0.71 -9.26 -0.49
N LYS A 27 2.01 -8.97 -0.64
CA LYS A 27 2.90 -8.77 0.52
C LYS A 27 2.52 -7.56 1.38
N HIS A 28 1.79 -6.60 0.82
CA HIS A 28 1.35 -5.41 1.55
C HIS A 28 0.29 -5.71 2.63
N GLY A 29 -0.41 -6.86 2.53
CA GLY A 29 -1.31 -7.34 3.59
C GLY A 29 -0.59 -7.68 4.92
N GLN A 30 0.74 -7.68 4.94
CA GLN A 30 1.56 -7.91 6.14
C GLN A 30 2.08 -6.60 6.75
N VAL A 31 1.81 -5.45 6.11
CA VAL A 31 2.27 -4.13 6.54
C VAL A 31 1.11 -3.42 7.22
N SER A 32 1.29 -2.96 8.46
CA SER A 32 0.23 -2.26 9.18
C SER A 32 -0.05 -0.88 8.58
N CYS A 33 -1.29 -0.40 8.71
CA CYS A 33 -1.74 0.87 8.10
C CYS A 33 -0.83 2.06 8.44
N VAL A 34 -0.38 2.13 9.69
CA VAL A 34 0.45 3.25 10.22
C VAL A 34 1.89 3.25 9.69
N MET A 35 2.37 2.16 9.10
CA MET A 35 3.70 2.13 8.49
C MET A 35 3.76 3.00 7.23
N CYS A 36 2.67 3.01 6.47
CA CYS A 36 2.52 3.82 5.26
C CYS A 36 1.84 5.16 5.57
N HIS A 37 0.78 5.14 6.39
CA HIS A 37 0.00 6.32 6.75
C HIS A 37 0.45 6.88 8.10
N GLN A 38 1.65 7.48 8.11
CA GLN A 38 2.22 8.08 9.32
C GLN A 38 1.40 9.29 9.79
N GLN A 39 0.80 10.01 8.84
CA GLN A 39 -0.18 11.05 9.09
C GLN A 39 -1.52 10.68 8.46
N HIS A 40 -2.61 10.90 9.19
CA HIS A 40 -3.96 10.64 8.67
C HIS A 40 -4.23 11.43 7.38
N GLY A 41 -4.70 10.75 6.35
CA GLY A 41 -4.95 11.33 5.02
C GLY A 41 -3.73 11.49 4.12
N GLN A 42 -2.52 11.22 4.62
CA GLN A 42 -1.31 11.20 3.80
C GLN A 42 -1.29 9.96 2.92
N ILE A 43 -0.95 10.12 1.64
CA ILE A 43 -0.65 9.01 0.73
C ILE A 43 0.86 9.04 0.48
N PRO A 44 1.63 8.03 0.94
CA PRO A 44 3.07 8.00 0.74
C PRO A 44 3.44 7.69 -0.71
N ASP A 45 4.64 8.07 -1.12
CA ASP A 45 5.18 7.69 -2.42
C ASP A 45 5.74 6.26 -2.37
N CYS A 46 5.49 5.45 -3.41
CA CYS A 46 5.98 4.07 -3.49
C CYS A 46 7.51 3.99 -3.33
N ARG A 47 8.23 5.04 -3.77
CA ARG A 47 9.69 5.13 -3.74
C ARG A 47 10.28 5.36 -2.35
N GLU A 48 9.45 5.67 -1.35
CA GLU A 48 9.92 5.78 0.04
C GLU A 48 10.40 4.42 0.58
N CYS A 49 9.87 3.31 0.05
CA CYS A 49 10.27 1.95 0.43
C CYS A 49 10.79 1.12 -0.75
N HIS A 50 10.29 1.34 -1.98
CA HIS A 50 10.69 0.58 -3.15
C HIS A 50 11.74 1.32 -3.98
N ALA A 51 12.84 0.63 -4.27
CA ALA A 51 13.71 1.04 -5.38
C ALA A 51 12.97 0.89 -6.73
N GLU A 52 13.51 1.52 -7.77
CA GLU A 52 12.97 1.50 -9.13
C GLU A 52 12.78 0.05 -9.64
N PRO A 53 11.54 -0.47 -9.71
CA PRO A 53 11.29 -1.88 -10.02
C PRO A 53 11.24 -2.15 -11.52
N HIS A 54 11.27 -1.09 -12.33
CA HIS A 54 11.21 -1.11 -13.78
C HIS A 54 12.37 -0.30 -14.36
N ASN A 55 12.66 -0.51 -15.65
CA ASN A 55 13.69 0.29 -16.31
C ASN A 55 13.25 1.76 -16.44
N LYS A 56 14.24 2.64 -16.62
CA LYS A 56 14.05 4.09 -16.73
C LYS A 56 12.99 4.50 -17.75
N LYS A 57 12.99 3.88 -18.94
CA LYS A 57 12.03 4.21 -20.01
C LYS A 57 10.58 3.92 -19.59
N GLN A 58 10.35 2.83 -18.86
CA GLN A 58 9.02 2.51 -18.34
C GLN A 58 8.57 3.49 -17.26
N LEU A 59 9.47 3.85 -16.34
CA LEU A 59 9.15 4.81 -15.27
C LEU A 59 8.92 6.23 -15.80
N GLU A 60 9.62 6.62 -16.87
CA GLU A 60 9.37 7.90 -17.56
C GLU A 60 8.01 7.92 -18.28
N MET A 61 7.61 6.81 -18.90
CA MET A 61 6.32 6.70 -19.59
C MET A 61 5.14 6.55 -18.61
N PHE A 62 5.36 5.87 -17.48
CA PHE A 62 4.36 5.60 -16.45
C PHE A 62 4.85 6.08 -15.08
N PRO A 63 4.87 7.41 -14.85
CA PRO A 63 5.34 7.97 -13.58
C PRO A 63 4.43 7.62 -12.41
N ASN A 64 3.16 7.27 -12.67
CA ASN A 64 2.23 6.78 -11.65
C ASN A 64 2.18 5.25 -11.63
N CYS A 65 2.70 4.65 -10.56
CA CYS A 65 2.71 3.21 -10.33
C CYS A 65 1.31 2.57 -10.39
N LEU A 66 0.28 3.31 -9.97
CA LEU A 66 -1.10 2.82 -9.93
C LEU A 66 -1.74 2.65 -11.31
N THR A 67 -1.08 3.12 -12.38
CA THR A 67 -1.50 2.83 -13.76
C THR A 67 -1.64 1.33 -14.01
N CYS A 68 -0.73 0.54 -13.43
CA CYS A 68 -0.73 -0.92 -13.56
C CYS A 68 -0.93 -1.64 -12.21
N HIS A 69 -0.57 -1.02 -11.09
CA HIS A 69 -0.71 -1.62 -9.75
C HIS A 69 -2.07 -1.36 -9.07
N ILE A 70 -2.99 -0.65 -9.74
CA ILE A 70 -4.44 -0.51 -9.51
C ILE A 70 -4.90 -0.16 -8.08
N ASP A 71 -4.70 -1.04 -7.10
CA ASP A 71 -5.12 -0.85 -5.71
C ASP A 71 -3.96 -1.15 -4.76
N VAL A 72 -3.54 -0.16 -3.97
CA VAL A 72 -2.45 -0.31 -3.00
C VAL A 72 -2.82 -1.17 -1.79
N HIS A 73 -4.10 -1.41 -1.57
CA HIS A 73 -4.61 -2.29 -0.51
C HIS A 73 -4.95 -3.69 -1.03
N ASP A 74 -4.90 -3.88 -2.35
CA ASP A 74 -5.07 -5.19 -2.98
C ASP A 74 -4.25 -5.30 -4.28
N LEU A 75 -2.93 -5.20 -4.16
CA LEU A 75 -2.08 -5.15 -5.35
C LEU A 75 -2.19 -6.45 -6.17
N PRO A 76 -2.18 -6.35 -7.51
CA PRO A 76 -2.11 -7.51 -8.38
C PRO A 76 -0.90 -8.39 -8.05
N VAL A 77 -1.17 -9.65 -7.72
CA VAL A 77 -0.13 -10.67 -7.54
C VAL A 77 -0.01 -11.52 -8.79
N LYS A 78 1.22 -11.84 -9.20
CA LYS A 78 1.44 -12.88 -10.21
C LYS A 78 1.02 -14.22 -9.61
N LYS A 79 -0.11 -14.75 -10.08
CA LYS A 79 -0.49 -16.14 -9.77
C LYS A 79 0.56 -17.06 -10.40
N LYS A 80 1.12 -17.96 -9.60
CA LYS A 80 2.05 -18.99 -10.07
C LYS A 80 1.32 -20.03 -10.91
#